data_AF-A0A962U1G3-F1
#
_entry.id   AF-A0A962U1G3-F1
#
_cell.length_a   1.000
_cell.length_b   1.000
_cell.length_c   1.000
_cell.angle_alpha   90.00
_cell.angle_beta   90.00
_cell.angle_gamma   90.00
#
_symmetry.space_group_name_H-M   'P 1'
#
loop_
_entity.id
_entity.type
_entity.pdbx_description
1 polymer ?
#
loop_
_entity_poly.entity_id
_entity_poly.type
_entity_poly.pdbx_seq_one_letter_code
_entity_poly.pdbx_strand_id
1 'polypeptide(L)'
;MIIDTFAISAILIGILVIVAIVLTIRSSNKETVAEVARLRDQIDKMEREALLPSHASREMCCAIRSIYPHALHGIDYQLADDGDGPYIKEWLLEHPIPHPDHIEEAIGQYRQMIQESNYREMRRATYPSVGDQLDALYKARQGNDAALRMVDEQIQRVKERYSKPEACRDEC
;
A
#
# COMPACT_ATOMS: atom_id res chain seq x y z
N MET A 1 35.54 36.05 -48.96
CA MET A 1 34.32 36.47 -48.24
C MET A 1 34.74 36.71 -46.80
N ILE A 2 34.99 37.96 -46.43
CA ILE A 2 35.48 38.32 -45.09
C ILE A 2 34.24 38.30 -44.19
N ILE A 3 34.23 37.39 -43.21
CA ILE A 3 33.18 37.39 -42.20
C ILE A 3 33.38 38.64 -41.37
N ASP A 4 32.43 39.57 -41.45
CA ASP A 4 32.47 40.83 -40.74
C ASP A 4 32.56 40.57 -39.24
N THR A 5 33.38 41.32 -38.51
CA THR A 5 33.57 41.15 -37.05
C THR A 5 32.23 41.22 -36.30
N PHE A 6 31.29 41.98 -36.83
CA PHE A 6 29.91 42.09 -36.33
C PHE A 6 29.15 40.75 -36.40
N ALA A 7 29.32 39.98 -37.48
CA ALA A 7 28.67 38.68 -37.66
C ALA A 7 29.25 37.64 -36.68
N ILE A 8 30.56 37.69 -36.42
CA ILE A 8 31.22 36.81 -35.43
C ILE A 8 30.70 37.10 -34.02
N SER A 9 30.58 38.38 -33.64
CA SER A 9 30.03 38.76 -32.34
C SER A 9 28.57 38.34 -32.15
N ALA A 10 27.73 38.50 -33.19
CA ALA A 10 26.33 38.08 -33.13
C ALA A 10 26.16 36.56 -32.93
N ILE A 11 26.99 35.75 -33.59
CA ILE A 11 26.99 34.29 -33.44
C ILE A 11 27.44 33.88 -32.03
N LEU A 12 28.49 34.51 -31.49
CA LEU A 12 28.97 34.22 -30.13
C LEU A 12 27.93 34.55 -29.06
N ILE A 13 27.22 35.67 -29.20
CA ILE A 13 26.12 36.05 -28.29
C ILE A 13 24.98 35.03 -28.39
N GLY A 14 24.60 34.62 -29.61
CA GLY A 14 23.56 33.61 -29.81
C GLY A 14 23.90 32.26 -29.14
N ILE A 15 25.15 31.81 -29.27
CA ILE A 15 25.62 30.57 -28.63
C ILE A 15 25.58 30.71 -27.09
N LEU A 16 26.02 31.84 -26.54
CA LEU A 16 25.98 32.07 -25.09
C LEU A 16 24.55 32.06 -24.53
N VAL A 17 23.59 32.64 -25.25
CA VAL A 17 22.18 32.62 -24.85
C VAL A 17 21.62 31.20 -24.86
N ILE A 18 21.91 30.41 -25.90
CA ILE A 18 21.47 29.01 -25.98
C ILE A 18 22.09 28.18 -24.85
N VAL A 19 23.39 28.35 -24.58
CA VAL A 19 24.07 27.67 -23.48
C VAL A 19 23.44 28.06 -22.14
N ALA A 20 23.16 29.35 -21.93
CA ALA A 20 22.49 29.82 -20.71
C ALA A 20 21.12 29.15 -20.53
N ILE A 21 20.28 29.13 -21.56
CA ILE A 21 18.95 28.49 -21.54
C ILE A 21 19.06 26.99 -21.21
N VAL A 22 19.98 26.27 -21.86
CA VAL A 22 20.20 24.84 -21.62
C VAL A 22 20.66 24.60 -20.18
N LEU A 23 21.52 25.45 -19.64
CA LEU A 23 21.97 25.35 -18.25
C LEU A 23 20.82 25.61 -17.27
N THR A 24 19.94 26.58 -17.54
CA THR A 24 18.78 26.87 -16.68
C THR A 24 17.77 25.73 -16.68
N ILE A 25 17.46 25.16 -17.85
CA ILE A 25 16.58 23.98 -17.97
C ILE A 25 17.19 22.80 -17.21
N ARG A 26 18.49 22.56 -17.35
CA ARG A 26 19.18 21.46 -16.69
C ARG A 26 19.24 21.64 -15.17
N SER A 27 19.38 22.86 -14.66
CA SER A 27 19.35 23.10 -13.20
C SER A 27 17.95 22.91 -12.63
N SER A 28 16.92 23.44 -13.30
CA SER A 28 15.52 23.28 -12.88
C SER A 28 15.06 21.81 -12.92
N ASN A 29 15.47 21.04 -13.93
CA ASN A 29 15.19 19.60 -13.99
C ASN A 29 15.88 18.82 -12.87
N LYS A 30 17.04 19.27 -12.36
CA LYS A 30 17.69 18.61 -11.22
C LYS A 30 16.94 18.85 -9.92
N GLU A 31 16.43 20.06 -9.71
CA GLU A 31 15.65 20.40 -8.52
C GLU A 31 14.34 19.62 -8.48
N THR A 32 13.62 19.57 -9.60
CA THR A 32 12.37 18.80 -9.71
C THR A 32 12.60 17.29 -9.53
N VAL A 33 13.65 16.72 -10.11
CA VAL A 33 13.99 15.30 -9.89
C VAL A 33 14.35 15.02 -8.43
N ALA A 34 15.08 15.93 -7.77
CA ALA A 34 15.41 15.79 -6.36
C ALA A 34 14.18 15.90 -5.46
N GLU A 35 13.25 16.78 -5.77
CA GLU A 35 11.98 16.93 -5.06
C GLU A 35 11.08 15.69 -5.22
N VAL A 36 10.94 15.17 -6.44
CA VAL A 36 10.19 13.93 -6.70
C VAL A 36 10.82 12.74 -5.97
N ALA A 37 12.16 12.66 -5.91
CA ALA A 37 12.84 11.61 -5.16
C ALA A 37 12.56 11.69 -3.65
N ARG A 38 12.52 12.89 -3.07
CA ARG A 38 12.16 13.09 -1.66
C ARG A 38 10.71 12.70 -1.38
N LEU A 39 9.78 13.10 -2.26
CA LEU A 39 8.37 12.74 -2.13
C LEU A 39 8.18 11.22 -2.20
N ARG A 40 8.87 10.54 -3.13
CA ARG A 40 8.84 9.08 -3.20
C ARG A 40 9.36 8.43 -1.92
N ASP A 41 10.49 8.89 -1.40
CA ASP A 41 11.05 8.33 -0.16
C ASP A 41 10.13 8.55 1.04
N GLN A 42 9.45 9.71 1.10
CA GLN A 42 8.41 9.97 2.10
C GLN A 42 7.21 9.03 1.94
N ILE A 43 6.73 8.80 0.73
CA ILE A 43 5.63 7.85 0.45
C ILE A 43 6.04 6.43 0.85
N ASP A 44 7.21 5.95 0.43
CA ASP A 44 7.72 4.62 0.77
C ASP A 44 7.92 4.45 2.28
N LYS A 45 8.23 5.53 3.01
CA LYS A 45 8.31 5.52 4.46
C LYS A 45 6.94 5.45 5.11
N MET A 46 5.98 6.27 4.66
CA MET A 46 4.60 6.24 5.13
C MET A 46 3.94 4.89 4.87
N GLU A 47 4.17 4.28 3.70
CA GLU A 47 3.67 2.94 3.37
C GLU A 47 4.25 1.87 4.31
N ARG A 48 5.54 1.94 4.63
CA ARG A 48 6.19 1.00 5.57
C ARG A 48 5.68 1.15 7.01
N GLU A 49 5.37 2.37 7.43
CA GLU A 49 4.79 2.64 8.75
C GLU A 49 3.30 2.26 8.80
N ALA A 50 2.58 2.34 7.68
CA ALA A 50 1.19 1.91 7.56
C ALA A 50 1.04 0.38 7.53
N LEU A 51 2.03 -0.36 7.05
CA LEU A 51 2.00 -1.83 7.02
C LEU A 51 2.00 -2.40 8.44
N LEU A 52 0.91 -3.06 8.83
CA LEU A 52 0.82 -3.76 10.11
C LEU A 52 1.69 -5.02 10.11
N PRO A 53 2.79 -5.06 10.89
CA PRO A 53 3.77 -6.12 10.78
C PRO A 53 3.35 -7.38 11.54
N SER A 54 2.60 -7.25 12.64
CA SER A 54 2.26 -8.38 13.52
C SER A 54 0.81 -8.82 13.41
N HIS A 55 0.55 -10.10 13.73
CA HIS A 55 -0.82 -10.63 13.84
C HIS A 55 -1.62 -9.86 14.89
N ALA A 56 -0.97 -9.48 15.99
CA ALA A 56 -1.58 -8.71 17.06
C ALA A 56 -2.02 -7.33 16.56
N SER A 57 -1.20 -6.62 15.76
CA SER A 57 -1.60 -5.32 15.20
C SER A 57 -2.83 -5.43 14.31
N ARG A 58 -2.97 -6.52 13.55
CA ARG A 58 -4.18 -6.78 12.75
C ARG A 58 -5.41 -7.06 13.61
N GLU A 59 -5.26 -7.83 14.69
CA GLU A 59 -6.34 -8.07 15.65
C GLU A 59 -6.80 -6.76 16.29
N MET A 60 -5.86 -5.90 16.72
CA MET A 60 -6.16 -4.60 17.28
C MET A 60 -6.85 -3.68 16.27
N CYS A 61 -6.39 -3.67 15.02
CA CYS A 61 -7.04 -2.89 13.97
C CYS A 61 -8.50 -3.33 13.74
N CYS A 62 -8.77 -4.64 13.67
CA CYS A 62 -10.14 -5.14 13.54
C CYS A 62 -11.01 -4.85 14.76
N ALA A 63 -10.42 -4.86 15.97
CA ALA A 63 -11.11 -4.48 17.19
C ALA A 63 -11.50 -2.99 17.18
N ILE A 64 -10.57 -2.10 16.83
CA ILE A 64 -10.84 -0.67 16.68
C ILE A 64 -11.93 -0.43 15.64
N ARG A 65 -11.89 -1.13 14.50
CA ARG A 65 -12.92 -1.01 13.46
C ARG A 65 -14.28 -1.56 13.90
N SER A 66 -14.31 -2.54 14.80
CA SER A 66 -15.58 -3.02 15.38
C SER A 66 -16.23 -1.98 16.29
N ILE A 67 -15.41 -1.17 16.99
CA ILE A 67 -15.86 -0.07 17.84
C ILE A 67 -16.19 1.18 17.01
N TYR A 68 -15.37 1.47 16.00
CA TYR A 68 -15.47 2.61 15.10
C TYR A 68 -15.48 2.14 13.63
N PRO A 69 -16.65 1.79 13.07
CA PRO A 69 -16.78 1.19 11.74
C PRO A 69 -16.17 1.98 10.58
N HIS A 70 -16.04 3.30 10.76
CA HIS A 70 -15.50 4.23 9.77
C HIS A 70 -14.04 4.62 10.00
N ALA A 71 -13.41 4.16 11.09
CA ALA A 71 -12.02 4.48 11.38
C ALA A 71 -11.08 3.67 10.47
N LEU A 72 -10.18 4.37 9.79
CA LEU A 72 -9.20 3.80 8.87
C LEU A 72 -7.78 3.90 9.46
N HIS A 73 -7.13 2.75 9.61
CA HIS A 73 -5.71 2.70 9.97
C HIS A 73 -4.85 3.39 8.90
N GLY A 74 -3.85 4.15 9.33
CA GLY A 74 -2.99 4.97 8.47
C GLY A 74 -3.59 6.31 8.04
N ILE A 75 -4.88 6.56 8.30
CA ILE A 75 -5.56 7.83 7.98
C ILE A 75 -6.13 8.47 9.25
N ASP A 76 -6.99 7.75 9.97
CA ASP A 76 -7.72 8.24 11.14
C ASP A 76 -7.00 7.89 12.46
N TYR A 77 -6.18 6.85 12.44
CA TYR A 77 -5.32 6.46 13.54
C TYR A 77 -4.12 5.68 13.00
N GLN A 78 -3.03 5.62 13.78
CA GLN A 78 -1.87 4.80 13.46
C GLN A 78 -1.56 3.86 14.59
N LEU A 79 -1.38 2.59 14.26
CA LEU A 79 -0.81 1.59 15.16
C LEU A 79 0.71 1.53 15.03
N ALA A 80 1.37 1.26 16.16
CA ALA A 80 2.77 0.87 16.21
C ALA A 80 2.92 -0.38 17.07
N ASP A 81 4.06 -1.06 16.96
CA ASP A 81 4.41 -2.24 17.73
C ASP A 81 5.89 -2.14 18.10
N ASP A 82 6.18 -2.05 19.39
CA ASP A 82 7.54 -1.92 19.94
C ASP A 82 8.13 -3.24 20.43
N GLY A 83 7.40 -4.35 20.25
CA GLY A 83 7.77 -5.68 20.71
C GLY A 83 7.02 -6.16 21.96
N ASP A 84 6.37 -5.24 22.71
CA ASP A 84 5.50 -5.60 23.85
C ASP A 84 4.02 -5.70 23.44
N GLY A 85 3.72 -5.41 22.17
CA GLY A 85 2.39 -5.52 21.58
C GLY A 85 1.98 -4.25 20.84
N PRO A 86 0.91 -4.33 20.03
CA PRO A 86 0.43 -3.18 19.29
C PRO A 86 -0.20 -2.14 20.22
N TYR A 87 0.01 -0.87 19.91
CA TYR A 87 -0.63 0.25 20.59
C TYR A 87 -1.03 1.33 19.58
N ILE A 88 -1.98 2.19 19.98
CA ILE A 88 -2.39 3.37 19.21
C ILE A 88 -1.31 4.44 19.40
N LYS A 89 -0.49 4.65 18.37
CA LYS A 89 0.56 5.67 18.34
C LYS A 89 -0.03 7.06 18.10
N GLU A 90 -0.94 7.16 17.12
CA GLU A 90 -1.60 8.41 16.75
C GLU A 90 -3.11 8.19 16.65
N TRP A 91 -3.88 9.18 17.08
CA TRP A 91 -5.33 9.20 17.01
C TRP A 91 -5.80 10.55 16.48
N LEU A 92 -6.40 10.54 15.29
CA LEU A 92 -6.73 11.74 14.51
C LEU A 92 -8.25 11.99 14.42
N LEU A 93 -9.06 11.10 15.01
CA LEU A 93 -10.51 11.26 15.10
C LEU A 93 -10.91 12.22 16.22
N GLU A 94 -12.02 12.92 16.01
CA GLU A 94 -12.67 13.75 17.04
C GLU A 94 -13.28 12.91 18.18
N HIS A 95 -13.53 11.62 17.93
CA HIS A 95 -14.04 10.69 18.92
C HIS A 95 -12.96 10.36 19.96
N PRO A 96 -13.34 10.03 21.21
CA PRO A 96 -12.35 9.64 22.21
C PRO A 96 -11.64 8.34 21.82
N ILE A 97 -10.35 8.23 22.18
CA ILE A 97 -9.61 6.98 22.06
C ILE A 97 -10.37 5.87 22.81
N PRO A 98 -10.58 4.69 22.20
CA PRO A 98 -11.30 3.60 22.86
C PRO A 98 -10.55 3.16 24.12
N HIS A 99 -11.30 2.89 25.18
CA HIS A 99 -10.73 2.38 26.43
C HIS A 99 -10.07 1.01 26.19
N PRO A 100 -8.88 0.72 26.79
CA PRO A 100 -8.17 -0.55 26.59
C PRO A 100 -9.05 -1.80 26.78
N ASP A 101 -9.87 -1.82 27.82
CA ASP A 101 -10.78 -2.94 28.11
C ASP A 101 -11.77 -3.23 26.96
N HIS A 102 -12.29 -2.18 26.31
CA HIS A 102 -13.20 -2.36 25.17
C HIS A 102 -12.45 -2.91 23.94
N ILE A 103 -11.19 -2.53 23.77
CA ILE A 103 -10.33 -3.08 22.70
C ILE A 103 -10.06 -4.56 22.98
N GLU A 104 -9.70 -4.91 24.21
CA GLU A 104 -9.44 -6.30 24.60
C GLU A 104 -10.68 -7.19 24.44
N GLU A 105 -11.86 -6.69 24.86
CA GLU A 105 -13.12 -7.38 24.67
C GLU A 105 -13.41 -7.61 23.17
N ALA A 106 -13.26 -6.57 22.34
CA ALA A 106 -13.47 -6.67 20.89
C ALA A 106 -12.48 -7.63 20.23
N ILE A 107 -11.21 -7.66 20.67
CA ILE A 107 -10.23 -8.67 20.23
C ILE A 107 -10.70 -10.08 20.61
N GLY A 108 -11.18 -10.27 21.84
CA GLY A 108 -11.71 -11.54 22.32
C GLY A 108 -12.88 -12.04 21.46
N GLN A 109 -13.87 -11.19 21.23
CA GLN A 109 -15.03 -11.48 20.38
C GLN A 109 -14.59 -11.81 18.94
N TYR A 110 -13.65 -11.06 18.39
CA TYR A 110 -13.10 -11.33 17.07
C TYR A 110 -12.42 -12.71 17.00
N ARG A 111 -11.58 -13.06 17.97
CA ARG A 111 -10.91 -14.37 18.02
C ARG A 111 -11.93 -15.50 18.09
N GLN A 112 -12.96 -15.36 18.91
CA GLN A 112 -14.03 -16.34 19.01
C GLN A 112 -14.77 -16.50 17.66
N MET A 113 -15.16 -15.41 17.01
CA MET A 113 -15.82 -15.45 15.71
C MET A 113 -14.95 -16.09 14.62
N ILE A 114 -13.64 -15.83 14.63
CA ILE A 114 -12.68 -16.47 13.71
C ILE A 114 -12.59 -17.98 13.97
N GLN A 115 -12.53 -18.40 15.24
CA GLN A 115 -12.53 -19.81 15.61
C GLN A 115 -13.83 -20.51 15.19
N GLU A 116 -14.99 -19.88 15.44
CA GLU A 116 -16.30 -20.44 15.11
C GLU A 116 -16.53 -20.52 13.59
N SER A 117 -16.11 -19.52 12.84
CA SER A 117 -16.33 -19.49 11.38
C SER A 117 -15.52 -20.55 10.62
N ASN A 118 -14.43 -21.06 11.22
CA ASN A 118 -13.45 -21.97 10.64
C ASN A 118 -13.05 -21.64 9.18
N TYR A 119 -13.20 -20.38 8.77
CA TYR A 119 -13.16 -20.01 7.35
C TYR A 119 -11.77 -20.25 6.75
N ARG A 120 -10.72 -20.14 7.56
CA ARG A 120 -9.33 -20.36 7.13
C ARG A 120 -9.10 -21.82 6.73
N GLU A 121 -9.56 -22.77 7.53
CA GLU A 121 -9.43 -24.20 7.22
C GLU A 121 -10.29 -24.57 6.02
N MET A 122 -11.54 -24.09 5.99
CA MET A 122 -12.47 -24.33 4.89
C MET A 122 -11.94 -23.78 3.55
N ARG A 123 -11.36 -22.56 3.55
CA ARG A 123 -10.69 -22.00 2.38
C ARG A 123 -9.47 -22.81 1.98
N ARG A 124 -8.60 -23.17 2.93
CA ARG A 124 -7.39 -23.97 2.67
C ARG A 124 -7.74 -25.32 2.05
N ALA A 125 -8.80 -25.98 2.51
CA ALA A 125 -9.24 -27.26 1.97
C ALA A 125 -9.86 -27.16 0.56
N THR A 126 -10.42 -25.99 0.20
CA THR A 126 -11.17 -25.81 -1.05
C THR A 126 -10.37 -25.08 -2.13
N TYR A 127 -9.31 -24.36 -1.76
CA TYR A 127 -8.49 -23.63 -2.74
C TYR A 127 -7.87 -24.58 -3.78
N PRO A 128 -7.71 -24.10 -5.03
CA PRO A 128 -6.89 -24.79 -6.02
C PRO A 128 -5.50 -25.07 -5.46
N SER A 129 -4.86 -26.14 -5.93
CA SER A 129 -3.51 -26.44 -5.46
C SER A 129 -2.55 -25.31 -5.85
N VAL A 130 -1.48 -25.14 -5.06
CA VAL A 130 -0.44 -24.15 -5.38
C VAL A 130 0.19 -24.46 -6.75
N GLY A 131 0.31 -25.75 -7.10
CA GLY A 131 0.79 -26.18 -8.42
C GLY A 131 -0.07 -25.65 -9.56
N ASP A 132 -1.40 -25.78 -9.45
CA ASP A 132 -2.34 -25.29 -10.47
C ASP A 132 -2.28 -23.76 -10.61
N GLN A 133 -2.14 -23.06 -9.49
CA GLN A 133 -1.99 -21.59 -9.48
C GLN A 133 -0.69 -21.16 -10.18
N LEU A 134 0.43 -21.84 -9.90
CA LEU A 134 1.72 -21.54 -10.52
C LEU A 134 1.76 -21.89 -12.01
N ASP A 135 1.16 -23.00 -12.42
CA ASP A 135 1.05 -23.38 -13.83
C ASP A 135 0.18 -22.39 -14.61
N ALA A 136 -0.95 -21.98 -14.03
CA ALA A 136 -1.81 -20.95 -14.62
C ALA A 136 -1.06 -19.61 -14.79
N LEU A 137 -0.28 -19.20 -13.78
CA LEU A 137 0.55 -18.01 -13.85
C LEU A 137 1.65 -18.14 -14.93
N TYR A 138 2.28 -19.31 -15.05
CA TYR A 138 3.28 -19.57 -16.08
C TYR A 138 2.70 -19.45 -17.50
N LYS A 139 1.52 -20.04 -17.74
CA LYS A 139 0.79 -19.93 -19.01
C LYS A 139 0.41 -18.48 -19.32
N ALA A 140 -0.03 -17.72 -18.31
CA ALA A 140 -0.33 -16.30 -18.47
C ALA A 140 0.91 -15.49 -18.91
N ARG A 141 2.09 -15.79 -18.35
CA ARG A 141 3.36 -15.16 -18.77
C ARG A 141 3.73 -15.46 -20.23
N GLN A 142 3.23 -16.56 -20.80
CA GLN A 142 3.41 -16.90 -22.21
C GLN A 142 2.33 -16.26 -23.12
N GLY A 143 1.43 -15.44 -22.57
CA GLY A 143 0.38 -14.75 -23.31
C GLY A 143 -0.97 -15.46 -23.32
N ASN A 144 -1.14 -16.56 -22.59
CA ASN A 144 -2.43 -17.25 -22.45
C ASN A 144 -2.97 -17.16 -21.01
N ASP A 145 -3.87 -16.21 -20.79
CA ASP A 145 -4.44 -15.91 -19.47
C ASP A 145 -5.67 -16.75 -19.08
N ALA A 146 -6.15 -17.62 -19.97
CA ALA A 146 -7.43 -18.31 -19.77
C ALA A 146 -7.42 -19.18 -18.49
N ALA A 147 -6.33 -19.90 -18.26
CA ALA A 147 -6.15 -20.73 -17.06
C ALA A 147 -6.08 -19.89 -15.79
N LEU A 148 -5.44 -18.71 -15.85
CA LEU A 148 -5.33 -17.80 -14.72
C LEU A 148 -6.69 -17.26 -14.32
N ARG A 149 -7.49 -16.79 -15.29
CA ARG A 149 -8.87 -16.33 -15.04
C ARG A 149 -9.74 -17.40 -14.38
N MET A 150 -9.66 -18.65 -14.83
CA MET A 150 -10.42 -19.74 -14.22
C MET A 150 -10.03 -20.00 -12.76
N VAL A 151 -8.73 -19.99 -12.47
CA VAL A 151 -8.20 -20.16 -11.11
C VAL A 151 -8.63 -19.00 -10.22
N ASP A 152 -8.55 -17.77 -10.72
CA ASP A 152 -8.95 -16.57 -9.98
C ASP A 152 -10.45 -16.59 -9.66
N GLU A 153 -11.30 -16.94 -10.64
CA GLU A 153 -12.74 -17.12 -10.40
C GLU A 153 -13.02 -18.21 -9.36
N GLN A 154 -12.29 -19.32 -9.39
CA GLN A 154 -12.46 -20.37 -8.39
C GLN A 154 -12.07 -19.88 -7.00
N ILE A 155 -10.94 -19.19 -6.88
CA ILE A 155 -10.51 -18.57 -5.61
C ILE A 155 -11.59 -17.60 -5.13
N GLN A 156 -12.15 -16.78 -6.02
CA GLN A 156 -13.19 -15.81 -5.68
C GLN A 156 -14.46 -16.50 -5.17
N ARG A 157 -14.92 -17.56 -5.85
CA ARG A 157 -16.07 -18.38 -5.38
C ARG A 157 -15.82 -18.98 -3.99
N VAL A 158 -14.59 -19.43 -3.70
CA VAL A 158 -14.24 -19.94 -2.36
C VAL A 158 -14.24 -18.82 -1.33
N LYS A 159 -13.75 -17.62 -1.69
CA LYS A 159 -13.77 -16.45 -0.81
C LYS A 159 -15.20 -16.00 -0.47
N GLU A 160 -16.11 -16.05 -1.44
CA GLU A 160 -17.53 -15.73 -1.28
C GLU A 160 -18.25 -16.78 -0.43
N ARG A 161 -18.00 -18.08 -0.69
CA ARG A 161 -18.60 -19.18 0.07
C ARG A 161 -18.17 -19.19 1.54
N TYR A 162 -16.92 -18.85 1.82
CA TYR A 162 -16.37 -18.79 3.17
C TYR A 162 -15.87 -17.36 3.44
N SER A 163 -16.78 -16.40 3.61
CA SER A 163 -16.46 -14.98 3.76
C SER A 163 -15.62 -14.70 5.02
N LYS A 164 -14.70 -13.73 4.91
CA LYS A 164 -14.04 -13.16 6.09
C LYS A 164 -15.09 -12.43 6.95
N PRO A 165 -14.94 -12.41 8.28
CA PRO A 165 -15.78 -11.59 9.12
C PRO A 165 -15.69 -10.10 8.75
N GLU A 166 -16.80 -9.37 8.94
CA GLU A 166 -16.96 -7.98 8.51
C GLU A 166 -15.93 -7.03 9.13
N ALA A 167 -15.61 -7.24 10.41
CA ALA A 167 -14.61 -6.48 11.16
C ALA A 167 -13.20 -6.47 10.54
N CYS A 168 -12.88 -7.40 9.62
CA CYS A 168 -11.59 -7.47 8.92
C CYS A 168 -11.76 -7.71 7.41
N ARG A 169 -12.90 -7.34 6.83
CA ARG A 169 -13.21 -7.65 5.42
C ARG A 169 -12.30 -6.87 4.48
N ASP A 170 -12.00 -5.63 4.82
CA ASP A 170 -11.09 -4.74 4.09
C ASP A 170 -9.79 -4.59 4.87
N GLU A 171 -8.69 -4.40 4.14
CA GLU A 171 -7.33 -4.32 4.69
C GLU A 171 -7.23 -3.23 5.76
N CYS A 172 -7.02 -3.69 6.99
CA CYS A 172 -5.92 -3.20 7.79
C CYS A 172 -4.60 -3.64 7.11
#